data_AF-A0A7J9FE46-F1
#
_entry.id   AF-A0A7J9FE46-F1
#
_cell.length_a   1.000
_cell.length_b   1.000
_cell.length_c   1.000
_cell.angle_alpha   90.00
_cell.angle_beta   90.00
_cell.angle_gamma   90.00
#
_symmetry.space_group_name_H-M   'P 1'
#
loop_
_entity.id
_entity.type
_entity.pdbx_description
1 polymer ?
#
loop_
_entity_poly.entity_id
_entity_poly.type
_entity_poly.pdbx_seq_one_letter_code
_entity_poly.pdbx_strand_id
1 'polypeptide(L)'
;DESNCYYEFSFGKPTTGNWVHINIDGVVQLDLGLAVAGGVVCDENRDWVFGYNRYLGKCSIFYVELWGILDSLKLIQRRGHDKVIIQSHGLEVV
;
A
#
# COMPACT_ATOMS: atom_id res chain seq x y z
N ASP A 1 11.70 -15.52 -5.83
CA ASP A 1 10.45 -16.15 -5.36
C ASP A 1 9.60 -15.03 -4.78
N GLU A 2 8.69 -14.49 -5.59
CA GLU A 2 7.92 -13.28 -5.28
C GLU A 2 6.97 -13.58 -4.12
N SER A 3 7.39 -13.16 -2.92
CA SER A 3 6.65 -13.42 -1.69
C SER A 3 5.58 -12.35 -1.53
N ASN A 4 4.40 -12.59 -2.10
CA ASN A 4 3.24 -11.71 -1.88
C ASN A 4 2.83 -11.76 -0.41
N CYS A 5 2.95 -10.64 0.30
CA CYS A 5 2.54 -10.52 1.68
C CYS A 5 1.13 -9.94 1.76
N TYR A 6 0.25 -10.58 2.53
CA TYR A 6 -1.10 -10.10 2.81
C TYR A 6 -1.24 -9.70 4.27
N TYR A 7 -1.82 -8.53 4.51
CA TYR A 7 -2.06 -7.99 5.83
C TYR A 7 -3.52 -7.55 5.95
N GLU A 8 -4.16 -7.88 7.06
CA GLU A 8 -5.52 -7.45 7.38
C GLU A 8 -5.48 -6.49 8.56
N PHE A 9 -6.12 -5.33 8.41
CA PHE A 9 -6.26 -4.35 9.48
C PHE A 9 -7.74 -4.00 9.65
N SER A 10 -8.15 -3.84 10.92
CA SER A 10 -9.50 -3.39 11.28
C SER A 10 -9.39 -2.25 12.28
N PHE A 11 -10.12 -1.17 12.02
CA PHE A 11 -10.21 0.02 12.87
C PHE A 11 -11.59 0.04 13.54
N GLY A 12 -11.62 -0.02 14.88
CA GLY A 12 -12.87 0.07 15.64
C GLY A 12 -13.81 -1.12 15.45
N LYS A 13 -15.13 -0.88 15.59
CA LYS A 13 -16.16 -1.92 15.45
C LYS A 13 -16.50 -2.06 13.96
N PRO A 14 -16.43 -3.26 13.37
CA PRO A 14 -16.69 -3.45 11.94
C PRO A 14 -18.11 -2.99 11.58
N THR A 15 -18.24 -2.03 10.68
CA THR A 15 -19.50 -1.76 10.00
C THR A 15 -19.55 -2.60 8.71
N THR A 16 -20.73 -3.13 8.40
CA THR A 16 -20.95 -3.91 7.18
C THR A 16 -20.81 -2.99 5.96
N GLY A 17 -19.97 -3.34 4.99
CA GLY A 17 -19.89 -2.63 3.70
C GLY A 17 -18.82 -1.53 3.60
N ASN A 18 -17.83 -1.52 4.48
CA ASN A 18 -16.82 -0.45 4.51
C ASN A 18 -15.38 -0.99 4.49
N TRP A 19 -15.12 -1.81 3.49
CA TRP A 19 -13.89 -2.57 3.28
C TRP A 19 -13.23 -2.15 1.98
N VAL A 20 -11.91 -2.05 1.99
CA VAL A 20 -11.11 -1.78 0.79
C VAL A 20 -9.98 -2.77 0.66
N HIS A 21 -9.62 -3.03 -0.59
CA HIS A 21 -8.42 -3.76 -0.96
C HIS A 21 -7.35 -2.78 -1.42
N ILE A 22 -6.12 -2.95 -0.94
CA ILE A 22 -5.00 -2.13 -1.39
C ILE A 22 -3.89 -3.03 -1.89
N ASN A 23 -3.43 -2.76 -3.11
CA ASN A 23 -2.20 -3.32 -3.65
C ASN A 23 -1.12 -2.25 -3.57
N ILE A 24 -0.02 -2.56 -2.88
CA ILE A 24 1.13 -1.68 -2.71
C ILE A 24 2.24 -2.19 -3.61
N ASP A 25 2.85 -1.27 -4.32
CA ASP A 25 4.01 -1.52 -5.16
C ASP A 25 5.09 -0.48 -4.86
N GLY A 26 6.32 -0.95 -4.81
CA GLY A 26 7.49 -0.18 -4.46
C GLY A 26 8.56 -0.35 -5.53
N VAL A 27 9.13 0.77 -5.97
CA VAL A 27 10.26 0.77 -6.90
C VAL A 27 11.44 1.48 -6.26
N VAL A 28 12.62 0.87 -6.38
CA VAL A 28 13.91 1.48 -6.07
C VAL A 28 14.81 1.36 -7.30
N GLN A 29 15.42 2.47 -7.70
CA GLN A 29 16.47 2.54 -8.70
C GLN A 29 17.72 3.15 -8.05
N LEU A 30 18.66 2.28 -7.67
CA LEU A 30 19.82 2.64 -6.85
C LEU A 30 20.75 3.66 -7.52
N ASP A 31 20.99 3.50 -8.82
CA ASP A 31 21.90 4.35 -9.61
C ASP A 31 21.46 5.82 -9.65
N LEU A 32 20.14 6.05 -9.68
CA LEU A 32 19.56 7.39 -9.68
C LEU A 32 19.18 7.87 -8.27
N GLY A 33 19.33 7.02 -7.25
CA GLY A 33 18.88 7.30 -5.89
C GLY A 33 17.38 7.59 -5.83
N LEU A 34 16.58 6.93 -6.67
CA LEU A 34 15.14 7.12 -6.75
C LEU A 34 14.44 5.95 -6.07
N ALA A 35 13.56 6.26 -5.13
CA ALA A 35 12.68 5.31 -4.50
C ALA A 35 11.27 5.91 -4.43
N VAL A 36 10.27 5.12 -4.83
CA VAL A 36 8.87 5.52 -4.86
C VAL A 36 8.03 4.38 -4.30
N ALA A 37 7.19 4.69 -3.32
CA ALA A 37 6.14 3.80 -2.87
C ALA A 37 4.83 4.22 -3.53
N GLY A 38 3.95 3.28 -3.84
CA GLY A 38 2.63 3.59 -4.33
C GLY A 38 1.63 2.49 -4.02
N GLY A 39 0.37 2.78 -4.28
CA GLY A 39 -0.64 1.76 -4.18
C GLY A 39 -1.93 2.11 -4.88
N VAL A 40 -2.68 1.06 -5.20
CA VAL A 40 -3.99 1.12 -5.82
C VAL A 40 -5.01 0.64 -4.80
N VAL A 41 -6.08 1.42 -4.63
CA VAL A 41 -7.18 1.13 -3.72
C VAL A 41 -8.40 0.75 -4.53
N CYS A 42 -8.96 -0.41 -4.21
CA CYS A 42 -10.19 -0.93 -4.75
C CYS A 42 -11.24 -1.11 -3.65
N ASP A 43 -12.51 -1.06 -4.02
CA ASP A 43 -13.62 -1.37 -3.11
C ASP A 43 -13.76 -2.90 -2.89
N GLU A 44 -14.80 -3.32 -2.18
CA GLU A 44 -15.07 -4.73 -1.91
C GLU A 44 -15.33 -5.58 -3.17
N ASN A 45 -15.76 -4.97 -4.28
CA ASN A 45 -15.99 -5.64 -5.55
C ASN A 45 -14.73 -5.69 -6.42
N ARG A 46 -13.60 -5.20 -5.90
CA ARG A 46 -12.32 -5.02 -6.60
C ARG A 46 -12.38 -3.95 -7.69
N ASP A 47 -13.39 -3.07 -7.68
CA ASP A 47 -13.45 -1.94 -8.59
C ASP A 47 -12.47 -0.85 -8.13
N TRP A 48 -11.75 -0.25 -9.09
CA TRP A 48 -10.79 0.81 -8.80
C TRP A 48 -11.50 2.03 -8.20
N VAL A 49 -10.99 2.54 -7.08
CA VAL A 49 -11.49 3.76 -6.45
C VAL A 49 -10.51 4.91 -6.66
N PHE A 50 -9.22 4.69 -6.35
CA PHE A 50 -8.15 5.67 -6.56
C PHE A 50 -6.76 5.03 -6.43
N GLY A 51 -5.71 5.76 -6.83
CA GLY A 51 -4.31 5.41 -6.57
C GLY A 51 -3.56 6.52 -5.83
N TYR A 52 -2.42 6.19 -5.24
CA TYR A 52 -1.52 7.14 -4.59
C TYR A 52 -0.05 6.76 -4.82
N ASN A 53 0.85 7.72 -4.66
CA ASN A 53 2.28 7.49 -4.67
C ASN A 53 3.00 8.44 -3.70
N ARG A 54 4.25 8.10 -3.40
CA ARG A 54 5.15 8.89 -2.58
C ARG A 54 6.59 8.72 -3.05
N TYR A 55 7.20 9.83 -3.40
CA TYR A 55 8.64 9.90 -3.58
C TYR A 55 9.37 9.86 -2.23
N LEU A 56 10.36 8.96 -2.11
CA LEU A 56 11.16 8.72 -0.90
C LEU A 56 12.64 9.05 -1.10
N GLY A 57 13.08 9.33 -2.33
CA GLY A 57 14.49 9.61 -2.63
C GLY A 57 15.34 8.36 -2.46
N LYS A 58 16.46 8.45 -1.75
CA LYS A 58 17.37 7.32 -1.57
C LYS A 58 17.01 6.50 -0.34
N CYS A 59 16.35 5.36 -0.53
CA CYS A 59 16.10 4.39 0.54
C CYS A 59 16.10 2.95 -0.02
N SER A 60 16.13 1.95 0.87
CA SER A 60 16.02 0.54 0.47
C SER A 60 14.57 0.15 0.19
N ILE A 61 14.38 -0.93 -0.56
CA ILE A 61 13.05 -1.47 -0.88
C ILE A 61 12.21 -1.72 0.38
N PHE A 62 12.85 -2.15 1.48
CA PHE A 62 12.20 -2.32 2.77
C PHE A 62 11.52 -1.04 3.28
N TYR A 63 12.19 0.12 3.16
CA TYR A 63 11.60 1.39 3.56
C TYR A 63 10.48 1.81 2.62
N VAL A 64 10.58 1.52 1.32
CA VAL A 64 9.52 1.79 0.35
C VAL A 64 8.24 1.08 0.73
N GLU A 65 8.31 -0.24 0.98
CA GLU A 65 7.16 -1.04 1.39
C GLU A 65 6.55 -0.55 2.72
N LEU A 66 7.40 -0.26 3.71
CA LEU A 66 6.94 0.21 5.02
C LEU A 66 6.20 1.55 4.92
N TRP A 67 6.71 2.48 4.10
CA TRP A 67 6.03 3.75 3.85
C TRP A 67 4.75 3.59 3.05
N GLY A 68 4.71 2.68 2.06
CA GLY A 68 3.49 2.34 1.32
C GLY A 68 2.39 1.84 2.26
N ILE A 69 2.71 0.94 3.19
CA ILE A 69 1.77 0.43 4.19
C ILE A 69 1.30 1.56 5.10
N LEU A 70 2.22 2.36 5.63
CA LEU A 70 1.86 3.46 6.54
C LEU A 70 0.95 4.50 5.87
N ASP A 71 1.25 4.88 4.64
CA ASP A 71 0.47 5.87 3.91
C ASP A 71 -0.91 5.32 3.52
N SER A 72 -1.00 4.02 3.18
CA SER A 72 -2.27 3.31 3.01
C SER A 72 -3.16 3.42 4.26
N LEU A 73 -2.64 3.04 5.42
CA LEU A 73 -3.39 3.02 6.67
C LEU A 73 -3.89 4.41 7.06
N LYS A 74 -3.04 5.44 6.90
CA LYS A 74 -3.43 6.84 7.15
C LYS A 74 -4.52 7.30 6.20
N LEU A 75 -4.46 6.90 4.93
CA LEU A 75 -5.41 7.33 3.92
C LEU A 75 -6.79 6.70 4.13
N ILE A 76 -6.82 5.40 4.44
CA ILE A 76 -8.03 4.64 4.79
C ILE A 76 -8.71 5.24 6.02
N GLN A 77 -7.92 5.49 7.08
CA GLN A 77 -8.44 6.09 8.31
C GLN A 77 -9.06 7.47 8.05
N ARG A 78 -8.40 8.31 7.23
CA ARG A 78 -8.93 9.64 6.86
C ARG A 78 -10.19 9.57 6.00
N ARG A 79 -10.37 8.50 5.23
CA ARG A 79 -11.56 8.27 4.38
C ARG A 79 -12.68 7.53 5.11
N GLY A 80 -12.46 7.16 6.37
CA GLY A 80 -13.46 6.55 7.22
C GLY A 80 -13.73 5.08 6.89
N HIS A 81 -12.77 4.37 6.30
CA HIS A 81 -12.87 2.93 6.08
C HIS A 81 -12.47 2.16 7.34
N ASP A 82 -13.26 1.15 7.71
CA ASP A 82 -13.10 0.42 8.97
C ASP A 82 -12.25 -0.84 8.80
N LYS A 83 -12.09 -1.32 7.57
CA LYS A 83 -11.36 -2.56 7.28
C LYS A 83 -10.56 -2.47 5.99
N VAL A 84 -9.35 -3.01 6.00
CA VAL A 84 -8.49 -3.09 4.81
C VAL A 84 -7.78 -4.43 4.73
N ILE A 85 -7.66 -4.93 3.50
CA ILE A 85 -6.71 -5.98 3.14
C ILE A 85 -5.63 -5.35 2.27
N ILE A 86 -4.39 -5.38 2.73
CA ILE A 86 -3.21 -4.88 2.03
C ILE A 86 -2.46 -6.06 1.44
N GLN A 87 -2.17 -6.00 0.15
CA GLN A 87 -1.22 -6.84 -0.56
C GLN A 87 0.02 -5.99 -0.87
N SER A 88 1.20 -6.47 -0.54
CA SER A 88 2.47 -5.77 -0.81
C SER A 88 3.38 -6.66 -1.65
N HIS A 89 3.98 -6.03 -2.67
CA HIS A 89 4.91 -6.62 -3.62
C HIS A 89 6.24 -5.88 -3.54
N GLY A 90 7.14 -6.31 -2.66
CA GLY A 90 8.49 -5.73 -2.60
C GLY A 90 9.37 -6.29 -3.71
N LEU A 91 9.48 -5.59 -4.84
CA LEU A 91 10.45 -5.89 -5.89
C LEU A 91 11.62 -4.91 -5.85
N GLU A 92 12.83 -5.41 -5.61
CA GLU A 92 14.05 -4.66 -5.89
C GLU A 92 14.42 -4.86 -7.36
N VAL A 93 14.33 -3.79 -8.16
CA VAL A 93 14.78 -3.81 -9.55
C VAL A 93 16.24 -3.35 -9.57
N VAL A 94 17.16 -4.30 -9.76
CA VAL A 94 18.61 -4.08 -9.87
C VAL A 94 18.99 -3.78 -11.31
#